data_AF-A0AA87FG31-F1
#
_entry.id   AF-A0AA87FG31-F1
#
_cell.length_a   1.000
_cell.length_b   1.000
_cell.length_c   1.000
_cell.angle_alpha   90.00
_cell.angle_beta   90.00
_cell.angle_gamma   90.00
#
_symmetry.space_group_name_H-M   'P 1'
#
loop_
_entity.id
_entity.type
_entity.pdbx_description
1 polymer ?
#
loop_
_entity_poly.entity_id
_entity_poly.type
_entity_poly.pdbx_seq_one_letter_code
_entity_poly.pdbx_strand_id
1 'polypeptide(L)'
;MKKMKEPIKTIKERLFAEEVDPAYVAQLMADERSGVQKLITKYQNQQRKQRQMQEKYAEMSVFEQELYQKGLRFVAGLDEVGRGPLAGPVVAAAVVLPKNCGIIGLNDSKQLSAKKEKNYLLRSKIKR
;
A
#
# COMPACT_ATOMS: atom_id res chain seq x y z
N MET A 1 -34.44 -18.96 -3.76
CA MET A 1 -33.07 -18.55 -3.34
C MET A 1 -33.15 -18.01 -1.92
N LYS A 2 -32.42 -18.59 -0.96
CA LYS A 2 -32.47 -18.17 0.46
C LYS A 2 -31.81 -16.80 0.60
N LYS A 3 -32.58 -15.76 0.96
CA LYS A 3 -32.03 -14.46 1.34
C LYS A 3 -31.08 -14.65 2.54
N MET A 4 -29.86 -14.13 2.44
CA MET A 4 -28.91 -14.12 3.55
C MET A 4 -29.51 -13.33 4.71
N LYS A 5 -29.75 -13.99 5.85
CA LYS A 5 -30.32 -13.35 7.06
C LYS A 5 -29.26 -12.74 7.98
N GLU A 6 -27.98 -12.74 7.57
CA GLU A 6 -26.89 -12.23 8.40
C GLU A 6 -27.00 -10.70 8.60
N PRO A 7 -26.77 -10.20 9.83
CA PRO A 7 -26.69 -8.78 10.10
C PRO A 7 -25.57 -8.10 9.31
N ILE A 8 -25.79 -6.85 8.88
CA ILE A 8 -24.81 -6.04 8.14
C ILE A 8 -23.48 -5.91 8.90
N LYS A 9 -23.53 -5.88 10.24
CA LYS A 9 -22.34 -5.82 11.11
C LYS A 9 -21.44 -7.05 10.92
N THR A 10 -22.02 -8.25 10.95
CA THR A 10 -21.30 -9.52 10.78
C THR A 10 -20.72 -9.65 9.37
N ILE A 11 -21.48 -9.20 8.36
CA ILE A 11 -21.01 -9.16 6.97
C ILE A 11 -19.78 -8.27 6.83
N LYS A 12 -19.80 -7.09 7.46
CA LYS A 12 -18.65 -6.18 7.46
C LYS A 12 -17.44 -6.82 8.14
N GLU A 13 -17.60 -7.46 9.29
CA GLU A 13 -16.49 -8.12 10.00
C GLU A 13 -15.83 -9.21 9.13
N ARG A 14 -16.64 -10.04 8.46
CA ARG A 14 -16.14 -11.09 7.57
C ARG A 14 -15.49 -10.55 6.29
N LEU A 15 -16.09 -9.53 5.68
CA LEU A 15 -15.59 -8.96 4.41
C LEU A 15 -14.25 -8.23 4.56
N PHE A 16 -13.92 -7.79 5.78
CA PHE A 16 -12.65 -7.11 6.09
C PHE A 16 -11.75 -7.94 7.02
N ALA A 17 -11.98 -9.24 7.13
CA ALA A 17 -11.05 -10.18 7.77
C ALA A 17 -9.80 -10.38 6.89
N GLU A 18 -8.74 -10.97 7.46
CA GLU A 18 -7.50 -11.27 6.72
C GLU A 18 -7.74 -12.26 5.57
N GLU A 19 -8.60 -13.25 5.81
CA GLU A 19 -9.02 -14.22 4.81
C GLU A 19 -10.51 -14.08 4.55
N VAL A 20 -10.86 -13.89 3.27
CA VAL A 20 -12.24 -13.76 2.81
C VAL A 20 -12.49 -14.80 1.75
N ASP A 21 -13.45 -15.68 2.00
CA ASP A 21 -13.87 -16.70 1.04
C ASP A 21 -14.44 -16.04 -0.23
N PRO A 22 -13.86 -16.29 -1.42
CA PRO A 22 -14.40 -15.79 -2.68
C PRO A 22 -15.86 -16.19 -2.94
N ALA A 23 -16.26 -17.38 -2.50
CA ALA A 23 -17.64 -17.84 -2.64
C ALA A 23 -18.61 -16.99 -1.80
N TYR A 24 -18.18 -16.57 -0.61
CA TYR A 24 -18.94 -15.66 0.24
C TYR A 24 -19.11 -14.28 -0.41
N VAL A 25 -18.04 -13.73 -1.01
CA VAL A 25 -18.11 -12.46 -1.75
C VAL A 25 -19.10 -12.56 -2.92
N ALA A 26 -19.08 -13.65 -3.68
CA ALA A 26 -20.00 -13.88 -4.79
C ALA A 26 -21.47 -13.96 -4.31
N GLN A 27 -21.72 -14.61 -3.17
CA GLN A 27 -23.06 -14.66 -2.57
C GLN A 27 -23.54 -13.27 -2.14
N LEU A 28 -22.67 -12.45 -1.56
CA LEU A 28 -23.00 -11.10 -1.15
C LEU A 28 -23.37 -10.21 -2.35
N MET A 29 -22.75 -10.42 -3.53
CA MET A 29 -23.07 -9.65 -4.74
C MET A 29 -24.53 -9.83 -5.18
N ALA A 30 -25.13 -10.98 -4.87
CA ALA A 30 -26.54 -11.27 -5.15
C ALA A 30 -27.51 -10.73 -4.08
N ASP A 31 -27.02 -10.08 -3.02
CA ASP A 31 -27.84 -9.57 -1.92
C ASP A 31 -28.46 -8.20 -2.24
N GLU A 32 -29.78 -8.11 -2.39
CA GLU A 32 -30.48 -6.87 -2.77
C GLU A 32 -30.45 -5.76 -1.70
N ARG A 33 -30.00 -6.03 -0.47
CA ARG A 33 -30.01 -5.04 0.61
C ARG A 33 -29.03 -3.91 0.29
N SER A 34 -29.54 -2.68 0.19
CA SER A 34 -28.76 -1.49 -0.14
C SER A 34 -27.52 -1.27 0.75
N GLY A 35 -27.59 -1.65 2.03
CA GLY A 35 -26.46 -1.62 2.96
C GLY A 35 -25.35 -2.62 2.63
N VAL A 36 -25.72 -3.82 2.16
CA VAL A 36 -24.77 -4.87 1.75
C VAL A 36 -24.12 -4.49 0.42
N GLN A 37 -24.91 -4.02 -0.54
CA GLN A 37 -24.40 -3.54 -1.83
C GLN A 37 -23.36 -2.41 -1.65
N LYS A 38 -23.64 -1.41 -0.80
CA LYS A 38 -22.67 -0.36 -0.46
C LYS A 38 -21.38 -0.91 0.15
N LEU A 39 -21.47 -1.91 1.03
CA LEU A 39 -20.29 -2.55 1.64
C LEU A 39 -19.44 -3.28 0.60
N ILE A 40 -20.06 -4.00 -0.33
CA ILE A 40 -19.35 -4.71 -1.41
C ILE A 40 -18.65 -3.73 -2.34
N THR A 41 -19.34 -2.67 -2.78
CA THR A 41 -18.71 -1.64 -3.63
C THR A 41 -17.50 -1.04 -2.93
N LYS A 42 -17.59 -0.77 -1.62
CA LYS A 42 -16.46 -0.30 -0.83
C LYS A 42 -15.30 -1.30 -0.81
N TYR A 43 -15.59 -2.57 -0.53
CA TYR A 43 -14.60 -3.64 -0.53
C TYR A 43 -13.92 -3.79 -1.89
N GLN A 44 -14.68 -3.87 -2.99
CA GLN A 44 -14.15 -3.96 -4.35
C GLN A 44 -13.25 -2.78 -4.71
N ASN A 45 -13.66 -1.56 -4.37
CA ASN A 45 -12.83 -0.37 -4.59
C ASN A 45 -11.53 -0.40 -3.77
N GLN A 46 -11.58 -0.89 -2.53
CA GLN A 46 -10.39 -1.06 -1.70
C GLN A 46 -9.44 -2.10 -2.30
N GLN A 47 -9.96 -3.25 -2.71
CA GLN A 47 -9.18 -4.31 -3.36
C GLN A 47 -8.55 -3.83 -4.68
N ARG A 48 -9.30 -3.09 -5.50
CA ARG A 48 -8.79 -2.49 -6.74
C ARG A 48 -7.64 -1.53 -6.46
N LYS A 49 -7.81 -0.61 -5.49
CA LYS A 49 -6.74 0.32 -5.09
C LYS A 49 -5.51 -0.43 -4.60
N GLN A 50 -5.69 -1.46 -3.78
CA GLN A 50 -4.59 -2.25 -3.27
C GLN A 50 -3.85 -2.99 -4.38
N ARG A 51 -4.57 -3.58 -5.34
CA ARG A 51 -3.99 -4.20 -6.52
C ARG A 51 -3.22 -3.20 -7.38
N GLN A 52 -3.79 -2.04 -7.68
CA GLN A 52 -3.10 -0.99 -8.44
C GLN A 52 -1.82 -0.51 -7.75
N MET A 53 -1.84 -0.38 -6.43
CA MET A 53 -0.64 -0.02 -5.67
C MET A 53 0.42 -1.13 -5.72
N GLN A 54 0.01 -2.40 -5.70
CA GLN A 54 0.93 -3.54 -5.82
C GLN A 54 1.51 -3.65 -7.23
N GLU A 55 0.69 -3.49 -8.27
CA GLU A 55 1.12 -3.48 -9.67
C GLU A 55 2.13 -2.36 -9.90
N LYS A 56 1.80 -1.14 -9.48
CA LYS A 56 2.72 0.01 -9.58
C LYS A 56 4.02 -0.21 -8.81
N TYR A 57 3.95 -0.79 -7.61
CA TYR A 57 5.15 -1.11 -6.83
C TYR A 57 6.01 -2.15 -7.54
N ALA A 58 5.40 -3.20 -8.08
CA ALA A 58 6.09 -4.23 -8.85
C ALA A 58 6.81 -3.62 -10.06
N GLU A 59 6.11 -2.77 -10.84
CA GLU A 59 6.68 -2.03 -11.98
C GLU A 59 7.87 -1.14 -11.56
N MET A 60 7.74 -0.38 -10.47
CA MET A 60 8.82 0.49 -9.99
C MET A 60 10.03 -0.27 -9.42
N SER A 61 9.80 -1.47 -8.88
CA SER A 61 10.84 -2.27 -8.20
C SER A 61 11.64 -3.20 -9.13
N VAL A 62 11.39 -3.18 -10.45
CA VAL A 62 12.03 -4.08 -11.43
C VAL A 62 13.55 -4.07 -11.31
N PHE A 63 14.17 -2.89 -11.26
CA PHE A 63 15.62 -2.76 -11.16
C PHE A 63 16.18 -3.37 -9.85
N GLU A 64 15.51 -3.13 -8.72
CA GLU A 64 15.92 -3.71 -7.45
C GLU A 64 15.80 -5.25 -7.49
N GLN A 65 14.72 -5.76 -8.05
CA GLN A 65 14.48 -7.21 -8.20
C GLN A 65 15.55 -7.88 -9.06
N GLU A 66 15.94 -7.28 -10.18
CA GLU A 66 17.02 -7.79 -11.03
C GLU A 66 18.36 -7.86 -10.28
N LEU A 67 18.68 -6.82 -9.49
CA LEU A 67 19.89 -6.81 -8.67
C LEU A 67 19.85 -7.90 -7.59
N TYR A 68 18.69 -8.10 -6.95
CA TYR A 68 18.51 -9.20 -5.99
C TYR A 68 18.63 -10.58 -6.64
N GLN A 69 18.15 -10.76 -7.87
CA GLN A 69 18.30 -12.02 -8.63
C GLN A 69 19.76 -12.32 -8.97
N LYS A 70 20.58 -11.28 -9.18
CA LYS A 70 22.04 -11.39 -9.35
C LYS A 70 22.78 -11.70 -8.04
N GLY A 71 22.08 -11.84 -6.92
CA GLY A 71 22.66 -12.19 -5.62
C GLY A 71 23.16 -10.99 -4.80
N LEU A 72 22.96 -9.76 -5.29
CA LEU A 72 23.27 -8.55 -4.53
C LEU A 72 22.29 -8.41 -3.38
N ARG A 73 22.81 -8.27 -2.15
CA ARG A 73 21.97 -8.26 -0.93
C ARG A 73 21.58 -6.86 -0.49
N PHE A 74 22.36 -5.85 -0.88
CA PHE A 74 22.17 -4.46 -0.49
C PHE A 74 22.01 -3.61 -1.74
N VAL A 75 20.82 -3.03 -1.90
CA VAL A 75 20.51 -2.08 -2.97
C VAL A 75 20.18 -0.75 -2.30
N ALA A 76 20.88 0.31 -2.72
CA ALA A 76 20.69 1.65 -2.20
C ALA A 76 19.99 2.54 -3.24
N GLY A 77 18.90 3.19 -2.86
CA GLY A 77 18.32 4.30 -3.60
C GLY A 77 19.05 5.60 -3.27
N LEU A 78 19.32 6.42 -4.29
CA LEU A 78 19.98 7.73 -4.17
C LEU A 78 19.03 8.83 -4.66
N ASP A 79 18.96 9.94 -3.92
CA ASP A 79 18.17 11.12 -4.34
C ASP A 79 18.82 12.42 -3.83
N GLU A 80 18.61 13.51 -4.56
CA GLU A 80 19.16 14.84 -4.26
C GLU A 80 18.09 15.93 -4.18
N VAL A 81 18.31 16.88 -3.27
CA VAL A 81 17.48 18.07 -3.10
C VAL A 81 18.36 19.31 -3.25
N GLY A 82 17.82 20.35 -3.89
CA GLY A 82 18.48 21.66 -3.99
C GLY A 82 19.14 21.98 -5.33
N ARG A 83 18.88 21.23 -6.42
CA ARG A 83 19.42 21.55 -7.76
C ARG A 83 18.77 22.75 -8.47
N GLY A 84 17.63 23.22 -7.98
CA GLY A 84 16.83 24.28 -8.60
C GLY A 84 17.04 25.71 -8.07
N PRO A 85 17.23 25.91 -6.75
CA PRO A 85 17.50 27.24 -6.19
C PRO A 85 18.80 27.88 -6.72
N LEU A 86 18.82 29.21 -6.82
CA LEU A 86 19.98 29.99 -7.30
C LEU A 86 21.18 29.95 -6.32
N ALA A 87 20.90 29.75 -5.03
CA ALA A 87 21.89 29.62 -3.97
C ALA A 87 21.41 28.66 -2.89
N GLY A 88 22.36 28.02 -2.21
CA GLY A 88 22.11 26.99 -1.20
C GLY A 88 22.82 25.67 -1.55
N PRO A 89 23.11 24.81 -0.56
CA PRO A 89 23.76 23.54 -0.80
C PRO A 89 22.84 22.55 -1.52
N VAL A 90 23.42 21.70 -2.36
CA VAL A 90 22.76 20.47 -2.83
C VAL A 90 23.01 19.39 -1.78
N VAL A 91 21.96 18.73 -1.33
CA VAL A 91 22.02 17.65 -0.34
C VAL A 91 21.57 16.37 -1.00
N ALA A 92 22.39 15.32 -0.92
CA ALA A 92 22.05 13.98 -1.40
C ALA A 92 21.88 13.00 -0.23
N ALA A 93 21.03 12.00 -0.41
CA ALA A 93 20.81 10.92 0.55
C ALA A 93 20.89 9.54 -0.12
N ALA A 94 21.33 8.55 0.65
CA ALA A 94 21.37 7.14 0.25
C ALA A 94 20.58 6.29 1.25
N VAL A 95 19.69 5.45 0.76
CA VAL A 95 18.84 4.60 1.61
C VAL A 95 18.89 3.15 1.13
N VAL A 96 19.29 2.23 2.01
CA VAL A 96 19.20 0.78 1.79
C VAL A 96 17.95 0.28 2.51
N LEU A 97 16.97 -0.22 1.75
CA LEU A 97 15.77 -0.84 2.32
C LEU A 97 15.96 -2.36 2.46
N PRO A 98 15.36 -3.01 3.48
CA PRO A 98 15.25 -4.45 3.52
C PRO A 98 14.52 -4.98 2.27
N LYS A 99 14.95 -6.11 1.71
CA LYS A 99 14.39 -6.72 0.48
C LYS A 99 12.86 -6.88 0.47
N ASN A 100 12.24 -7.06 1.64
CA ASN A 100 10.79 -7.22 1.80
C ASN A 100 10.13 -6.02 2.49
N CYS A 101 10.73 -4.83 2.37
CA CYS A 101 10.13 -3.61 2.90
C CYS A 101 8.95 -3.22 2.00
N GLY A 102 7.78 -3.80 2.26
CA GLY A 102 6.52 -3.50 1.57
C GLY A 102 6.00 -2.11 1.94
N ILE A 103 6.78 -1.07 1.63
CA ILE A 103 6.40 0.32 1.82
C ILE A 103 5.46 0.74 0.69
N ILE A 104 4.29 0.13 0.65
CA ILE A 104 3.27 0.40 -0.34
C ILE A 104 2.69 1.78 -0.04
N GLY A 105 2.83 2.70 -0.99
CA GLY A 105 2.35 4.08 -0.86
C GLY A 105 3.42 5.10 -0.46
N LEU A 106 4.71 4.74 -0.50
CA LEU A 106 5.79 5.74 -0.57
C LEU A 106 5.75 6.40 -1.96
N ASN A 107 4.89 7.40 -2.11
CA ASN A 107 4.88 8.22 -3.32
C ASN A 107 5.97 9.29 -3.21
N ASP A 108 6.59 9.61 -4.35
CA ASP A 108 7.43 10.81 -4.61
C ASP A 108 6.62 12.12 -4.53
N SER A 109 5.57 12.16 -3.71
CA SER A 109 4.83 13.38 -3.48
C SER A 109 5.63 14.23 -2.52
N LYS A 110 6.30 15.25 -3.06
CA LYS A 110 6.82 16.46 -2.40
C LYS A 110 5.79 17.23 -1.54
N GLN A 111 4.72 16.58 -1.10
CA GLN A 111 3.67 17.04 -0.22
C GLN A 111 3.40 15.97 0.85
N LEU A 112 4.39 15.70 1.69
CA LEU A 112 4.08 15.20 3.02
C LEU A 112 3.65 16.41 3.85
N SER A 113 2.41 16.43 4.32
CA SER A 113 2.04 17.40 5.36
C SER A 113 2.94 17.16 6.58
N ALA A 114 3.37 18.21 7.27
CA ALA A 114 4.29 18.12 8.41
C ALA A 114 3.88 17.06 9.47
N LYS A 115 2.58 16.77 9.56
CA LYS A 115 2.02 15.73 10.44
C LYS A 115 2.29 14.29 9.99
N LYS A 116 2.38 14.02 8.68
CA LYS A 116 2.72 12.71 8.11
C LYS A 116 4.23 12.43 8.16
N GLU A 117 5.04 13.47 8.00
CA GLU A 117 6.51 13.38 8.05
C GLU A 117 7.02 12.85 9.40
N LYS A 118 6.47 13.36 10.52
CA LYS A 118 6.80 12.90 11.87
C LYS A 118 6.54 11.40 12.08
N ASN A 119 5.51 10.84 11.45
CA ASN A 119 5.16 9.43 11.62
C ASN A 119 6.12 8.48 10.88
N TYR A 120 6.67 8.90 9.74
CA TYR A 120 7.68 8.11 9.03
C TYR A 120 9.02 8.13 9.74
N LEU A 121 9.44 9.30 10.20
CA LEU A 121 10.72 9.51 10.88
C LEU A 121 10.80 8.81 12.25
N LEU A 122 9.66 8.52 12.89
CA LEU A 122 9.63 7.84 14.18
C LEU A 122 9.78 6.32 14.06
N ARG A 123 9.37 5.72 12.93
CA ARG A 123 9.49 4.28 12.69
C ARG A 123 10.91 3.83 12.36
N SER A 124 11.77 4.73 11.90
CA SER A 124 13.18 4.47 11.63
C SER A 124 14.10 4.54 12.86
N LYS A 125 13.58 4.89 14.04
CA LYS A 125 14.40 5.00 15.28
C LYS A 125 14.63 3.69 16.05
N ILE A 126 14.23 2.52 15.54
CA ILE A 126 14.42 1.25 16.27
C ILE A 126 15.04 0.20 15.37
N LYS A 127 16.38 0.14 15.41
CA LYS A 127 17.23 -1.06 15.59
C LYS A 127 18.68 -0.62 15.30
N ARG A 128 19.35 -0.11 16.34
CA ARG A 128 20.80 -0.24 16.45
C ARG A 128 21.12 -1.66 16.89
#